data_AF-A0A4P5X1K8-F1
#
_entry.id   AF-A0A4P5X1K8-F1
#
_cell.length_a   1.000
_cell.length_b   1.000
_cell.length_c   1.000
_cell.angle_alpha   90.00
_cell.angle_beta   90.00
_cell.angle_gamma   90.00
#
_symmetry.space_group_name_H-M   'P 1'
#
loop_
_entity.id
_entity.type
_entity.pdbx_description
1 polymer ?
#
loop_
_entity_poly.entity_id
_entity_poly.type
_entity_poly.pdbx_seq_one_letter_code
_entity_poly.pdbx_strand_id
1 'polypeptide(L)'
;MTLWKQNVRDCPANDRGFTNLVAAVVREGRYQEAAPLAREAVTNHPDRERNWLNLGRILAEEGRNAEAAEAFAEAIRRAPGEADARINLGIVLSRGGTEAIDAAIAVLDEAIRLRPDLAKGWLARGMVRLRQERPDLAIDDLEMAVRLDPENPAGWTNLQLVRRALNGP
;
A
#
# COMPACT_ATOMS: atom_id res chain seq x y z
N MET A 1 -24.43 14.11 -17.33
CA MET A 1 -23.01 14.03 -16.89
C MET A 1 -23.00 14.35 -15.40
N THR A 2 -22.63 13.40 -14.54
CA THR A 2 -22.75 13.56 -13.08
C THR A 2 -21.74 14.60 -12.57
N LEU A 3 -22.15 15.51 -11.68
CA LEU A 3 -21.38 16.68 -11.21
C LEU A 3 -19.92 16.37 -10.80
N TRP A 4 -19.66 15.15 -10.30
CA TRP A 4 -18.32 14.75 -9.89
C TRP A 4 -17.33 14.60 -11.05
N LYS A 5 -17.78 14.23 -12.26
CA LYS A 5 -16.91 14.09 -13.45
C LYS A 5 -16.41 15.44 -13.98
N GLN A 6 -17.20 16.50 -13.79
CA GLN A 6 -16.81 17.87 -14.13
C GLN A 6 -15.81 18.43 -13.13
N ASN A 7 -16.01 18.18 -11.83
CA ASN A 7 -15.08 18.60 -10.78
C ASN A 7 -13.68 17.96 -10.89
N VAL A 8 -13.52 16.78 -11.50
CA VAL A 8 -12.18 16.18 -11.69
C VAL A 8 -11.41 16.86 -12.83
N ARG A 9 -12.13 17.41 -13.82
CA ARG A 9 -11.54 17.95 -15.05
C ARG A 9 -10.94 19.35 -14.86
N ASP A 10 -11.52 20.14 -13.96
CA ASP A 10 -11.18 21.55 -13.76
C ASP A 10 -10.42 21.82 -12.44
N CYS A 11 -10.23 20.81 -11.59
CA CYS A 11 -9.57 20.97 -10.30
C CYS A 11 -8.05 20.72 -10.39
N PRO A 12 -7.21 21.69 -10.00
CA PRO A 12 -5.78 21.47 -9.80
C PRO A 12 -5.55 20.32 -8.82
N ALA A 13 -4.47 19.57 -8.99
CA ALA A 13 -4.04 18.43 -8.15
C ALA A 13 -3.85 18.72 -6.64
N ASN A 14 -4.31 19.86 -6.14
CA ASN A 14 -4.37 20.18 -4.71
C ASN A 14 -5.79 20.09 -4.12
N ASP A 15 -6.80 19.74 -4.91
CA ASP A 15 -8.16 19.87 -4.41
C ASP A 15 -8.55 18.70 -3.50
N ARG A 16 -9.17 19.04 -2.36
CA ARG A 16 -9.81 18.07 -1.46
C ARG A 16 -10.71 17.12 -2.25
N GLY A 17 -11.25 17.57 -3.39
CA GLY A 17 -12.00 16.78 -4.37
C GLY A 17 -11.33 15.47 -4.83
N PHE A 18 -10.07 15.48 -5.28
CA PHE A 18 -9.42 14.24 -5.77
C PHE A 18 -9.08 13.28 -4.63
N THR A 19 -8.62 13.81 -3.49
CA THR A 19 -8.37 13.01 -2.28
C THR A 19 -9.67 12.41 -1.73
N ASN A 20 -10.75 13.20 -1.70
CA ASN A 20 -12.08 12.75 -1.28
C ASN A 20 -12.69 11.76 -2.28
N LEU A 21 -12.39 11.89 -3.57
CA LEU A 21 -12.80 10.93 -4.60
C LEU A 21 -12.10 9.60 -4.40
N VAL A 22 -10.79 9.57 -4.20
CA VAL A 22 -10.05 8.33 -3.91
C VAL A 22 -10.60 7.67 -2.64
N ALA A 23 -10.86 8.45 -1.59
CA ALA A 23 -11.47 7.93 -0.36
C ALA A 23 -12.91 7.41 -0.59
N ALA A 24 -13.73 8.11 -1.38
CA ALA A 24 -15.10 7.73 -1.68
C ALA A 24 -15.18 6.48 -2.56
N VAL A 25 -14.32 6.38 -3.59
CA VAL A 25 -14.23 5.22 -4.48
C VAL A 25 -13.77 3.99 -3.70
N VAL A 26 -12.77 4.13 -2.83
CA VAL A 26 -12.32 3.03 -1.94
C VAL A 26 -13.45 2.58 -1.02
N ARG A 27 -14.20 3.53 -0.45
CA ARG A 27 -15.36 3.22 0.40
C ARG A 27 -16.51 2.56 -0.37
N GLU A 28 -16.65 2.84 -1.66
CA GLU A 28 -17.73 2.31 -2.52
C GLU A 28 -17.32 1.10 -3.38
N GLY A 29 -16.04 0.71 -3.37
CA GLY A 29 -15.51 -0.41 -4.15
C GLY A 29 -15.51 -0.20 -5.68
N ARG A 30 -15.72 1.04 -6.15
CA ARG A 30 -15.93 1.37 -7.57
C ARG A 30 -14.63 1.65 -8.32
N TYR A 31 -13.64 0.76 -8.17
CA TYR A 31 -12.28 0.99 -8.64
C TYR A 31 -12.18 1.18 -10.17
N GLN A 32 -12.97 0.41 -10.94
CA GLN A 32 -13.04 0.49 -12.41
C GLN A 32 -13.42 1.87 -12.95
N GLU A 33 -14.18 2.65 -12.20
CA GLU A 33 -14.54 4.02 -12.59
C GLU A 33 -13.48 5.05 -12.19
N ALA A 34 -12.65 4.73 -11.21
CA ALA A 34 -11.64 5.63 -10.69
C ALA A 34 -10.29 5.53 -11.40
N ALA A 35 -9.93 4.35 -11.93
CA ALA A 35 -8.67 4.17 -12.63
C ALA A 35 -8.49 5.13 -13.82
N PRO A 36 -9.50 5.39 -14.67
CA PRO A 36 -9.37 6.39 -15.75
C PRO A 36 -9.09 7.81 -15.24
N LEU A 37 -9.73 8.21 -14.14
CA LEU A 37 -9.57 9.54 -13.54
C LEU A 37 -8.20 9.70 -12.88
N ALA A 38 -7.72 8.65 -12.22
CA ALA A 38 -6.40 8.64 -11.63
C ALA A 38 -5.31 8.66 -12.71
N ARG A 39 -5.53 8.03 -13.87
CA ARG A 39 -4.66 8.15 -15.05
C ARG A 39 -4.64 9.56 -15.63
N GLU A 40 -5.80 10.21 -15.71
CA GLU A 40 -5.89 11.62 -16.13
C GLU A 40 -5.13 12.53 -15.15
N ALA A 41 -5.26 12.31 -13.84
CA ALA A 41 -4.55 13.09 -12.82
C ALA A 41 -3.01 12.99 -12.94
N VAL A 42 -2.46 11.78 -13.20
CA VAL A 42 -1.00 11.65 -13.45
C VAL A 42 -0.59 12.21 -14.81
N THR A 43 -1.49 12.24 -15.80
CA THR A 43 -1.20 12.84 -17.11
C THR A 43 -1.13 14.36 -17.02
N ASN A 44 -2.08 14.98 -16.32
CA ASN A 44 -2.17 16.43 -16.18
C ASN A 44 -1.11 16.99 -15.22
N HIS A 45 -0.74 16.23 -14.20
CA HIS A 45 0.21 16.64 -13.16
C HIS A 45 1.18 15.49 -12.81
N PRO A 46 2.10 15.16 -13.74
CA PRO A 46 2.99 13.99 -13.60
C PRO A 46 4.06 14.18 -12.54
N ASP A 47 4.33 15.39 -12.07
CA ASP A 47 5.31 15.75 -11.04
C ASP A 47 4.83 15.43 -9.62
N ARG A 48 3.51 15.26 -9.43
CA ARG A 48 2.89 15.08 -8.12
C ARG A 48 2.94 13.62 -7.67
N GLU A 49 3.73 13.32 -6.65
CA GLU A 49 3.87 11.99 -6.05
C GLU A 49 2.51 11.42 -5.59
N ARG A 50 1.63 12.27 -5.04
CA ARG A 50 0.33 11.85 -4.51
C ARG A 50 -0.61 11.32 -5.59
N ASN A 51 -0.50 11.81 -6.83
CA ASN A 51 -1.30 11.31 -7.95
C ASN A 51 -0.87 9.88 -8.31
N TRP A 52 0.44 9.64 -8.36
CA TRP A 52 1.01 8.31 -8.58
C TRP A 52 0.68 7.34 -7.43
N LEU A 53 0.76 7.80 -6.18
CA LEU A 53 0.36 7.01 -5.00
C LEU A 53 -1.11 6.59 -5.08
N ASN A 54 -2.01 7.51 -5.43
CA ASN A 54 -3.44 7.23 -5.54
C ASN A 54 -3.75 6.30 -6.72
N LEU A 55 -3.10 6.51 -7.87
CA LEU A 55 -3.22 5.60 -9.02
C LEU A 55 -2.78 4.18 -8.65
N GLY A 56 -1.63 4.03 -7.99
CA GLY A 56 -1.15 2.72 -7.53
C GLY A 56 -2.12 2.03 -6.58
N ARG A 57 -2.73 2.77 -5.64
CA ARG A 57 -3.75 2.23 -4.73
C ARG A 57 -4.96 1.71 -5.49
N ILE A 58 -5.50 2.51 -6.42
CA ILE A 58 -6.67 2.12 -7.21
C ILE A 58 -6.37 0.87 -8.05
N LEU A 59 -5.21 0.83 -8.73
CA LEU A 59 -4.80 -0.31 -9.54
C LEU A 59 -4.58 -1.58 -8.70
N ALA A 60 -4.04 -1.43 -7.48
CA ALA A 60 -3.85 -2.56 -6.57
C ALA A 60 -5.18 -3.17 -6.11
N GLU A 61 -6.21 -2.35 -5.91
CA GLU A 61 -7.57 -2.79 -5.57
C GLU A 61 -8.30 -3.40 -6.79
N GLU A 62 -7.99 -2.98 -8.02
CA GLU A 62 -8.43 -3.66 -9.25
C GLU A 62 -7.72 -5.00 -9.52
N GLY A 63 -6.72 -5.36 -8.70
CA GLY A 63 -5.88 -6.55 -8.91
C GLY A 63 -4.81 -6.38 -10.00
N ARG A 64 -4.64 -5.17 -10.55
CA ARG A 64 -3.65 -4.83 -11.58
C ARG A 64 -2.28 -4.57 -10.94
N ASN A 65 -1.73 -5.61 -10.33
CA ASN A 65 -0.55 -5.53 -9.46
C ASN A 65 0.70 -4.98 -10.18
N ALA A 66 0.94 -5.34 -11.45
CA ALA A 66 2.11 -4.85 -12.19
C ALA A 66 2.05 -3.33 -12.39
N GLU A 67 0.92 -2.80 -12.89
CA GLU A 67 0.73 -1.36 -13.09
C GLU A 67 0.70 -0.60 -11.75
N ALA A 68 0.17 -1.22 -10.69
CA ALA A 68 0.21 -0.65 -9.36
C ALA A 68 1.65 -0.49 -8.85
N ALA A 69 2.51 -1.49 -9.06
CA ALA A 69 3.91 -1.45 -8.68
C ALA A 69 4.66 -0.33 -9.42
N GLU A 70 4.42 -0.18 -10.73
CA GLU A 70 4.97 0.93 -11.52
C GLU A 70 4.54 2.28 -10.95
N ALA A 71 3.24 2.47 -10.68
CA ALA A 71 2.74 3.73 -10.13
C ALA A 71 3.33 4.04 -8.74
N PHE A 72 3.49 3.05 -7.86
CA PHE A 72 4.18 3.27 -6.59
C PHE A 72 5.67 3.59 -6.75
N ALA A 73 6.36 2.95 -7.69
CA ALA A 73 7.75 3.27 -8.00
C ALA A 73 7.90 4.71 -8.53
N GLU A 74 6.96 5.18 -9.35
CA GLU A 74 6.90 6.57 -9.79
C GLU A 74 6.69 7.54 -8.61
N ALA A 75 5.79 7.21 -7.67
CA ALA A 75 5.59 8.00 -6.46
C ALA A 75 6.87 8.10 -5.62
N ILE A 76 7.56 6.96 -5.41
CA ILE A 76 8.83 6.89 -4.66
C ILE A 76 9.93 7.70 -5.36
N ARG A 77 10.01 7.68 -6.69
CA ARG A 77 11.02 8.46 -7.44
C ARG A 77 10.87 9.96 -7.22
N ARG A 78 9.63 10.44 -7.12
CA ARG A 78 9.31 11.87 -6.91
C ARG A 78 9.47 12.27 -5.46
N ALA A 79 9.10 11.38 -4.54
CA ALA A 79 9.26 11.58 -3.11
C ALA A 79 10.00 10.39 -2.47
N PRO A 80 11.36 10.41 -2.47
CA PRO A 80 12.15 9.33 -1.89
C PRO A 80 11.90 9.13 -0.39
N GLY A 81 11.30 10.08 0.33
CA GLY A 81 10.90 9.92 1.74
C GLY A 81 9.52 9.30 1.95
N GLU A 82 8.76 8.99 0.89
CA GLU A 82 7.38 8.51 1.01
C GLU A 82 7.35 7.04 1.45
N ALA A 83 7.06 6.82 2.74
CA ALA A 83 6.99 5.50 3.33
C ALA A 83 5.70 4.76 2.93
N ASP A 84 4.57 5.45 2.77
CA ASP A 84 3.31 4.78 2.42
C ASP A 84 3.36 4.18 1.01
N ALA A 85 4.01 4.85 0.07
CA ALA A 85 4.24 4.33 -1.28
C ALA A 85 5.07 3.04 -1.24
N ARG A 86 6.13 2.99 -0.41
CA ARG A 86 6.94 1.78 -0.22
C ARG A 86 6.16 0.66 0.43
N ILE A 87 5.37 0.94 1.47
CA ILE A 87 4.52 -0.06 2.12
C ILE A 87 3.57 -0.68 1.08
N ASN A 88 2.89 0.14 0.28
CA ASN A 88 1.97 -0.37 -0.72
C ASN A 88 2.69 -1.11 -1.86
N LEU A 89 3.88 -0.66 -2.28
CA LEU A 89 4.71 -1.39 -3.24
C LEU A 89 5.10 -2.77 -2.71
N GLY A 90 5.57 -2.87 -1.47
CA GLY A 90 5.92 -4.15 -0.83
C GLY A 90 4.73 -5.10 -0.75
N ILE A 91 3.55 -4.59 -0.37
CA ILE A 91 2.31 -5.39 -0.36
C ILE A 91 1.99 -5.93 -1.76
N VAL A 92 2.07 -5.10 -2.80
CA VAL A 92 1.77 -5.51 -4.17
C VAL A 92 2.80 -6.52 -4.69
N LEU A 93 4.09 -6.30 -4.45
CA LEU A 93 5.16 -7.22 -4.83
C LEU A 93 4.99 -8.60 -4.17
N SER A 94 4.57 -8.63 -2.90
CA SER A 94 4.38 -9.89 -2.18
C SER A 94 3.29 -10.81 -2.76
N ARG A 95 2.43 -10.28 -3.64
CA ARG A 95 1.41 -11.06 -4.37
C ARG A 95 2.01 -11.85 -5.54
N GLY A 96 3.27 -11.61 -5.90
CA GLY A 96 4.01 -12.35 -6.91
C GLY A 96 4.59 -13.68 -6.40
N GLY A 97 5.47 -14.27 -7.22
CA GLY A 97 6.25 -15.47 -6.86
C GLY A 97 7.46 -15.17 -5.96
N THR A 98 8.28 -16.19 -5.69
CA THR A 98 9.38 -16.13 -4.70
C THR A 98 10.32 -14.94 -4.87
N GLU A 99 10.77 -14.63 -6.08
CA GLU A 99 11.68 -13.48 -6.33
C GLU A 99 11.03 -12.13 -5.95
N ALA A 100 9.71 -12.00 -6.12
CA ALA A 100 8.97 -10.81 -5.77
C ALA A 100 8.83 -10.65 -4.24
N ILE A 101 8.95 -11.74 -3.48
CA ILE A 101 8.90 -11.72 -2.02
C ILE A 101 10.16 -11.08 -1.43
N ASP A 102 11.36 -11.41 -1.94
CA ASP A 102 12.60 -10.78 -1.48
C ASP A 102 12.62 -9.28 -1.80
N ALA A 103 12.16 -8.91 -3.00
CA ALA A 103 11.99 -7.51 -3.37
C ALA A 103 10.97 -6.79 -2.46
N ALA A 104 9.87 -7.46 -2.08
CA ALA A 104 8.90 -6.91 -1.15
C ALA A 104 9.51 -6.62 0.22
N ILE A 105 10.33 -7.54 0.77
CA ILE A 105 11.00 -7.34 2.05
C ILE A 105 11.98 -6.16 1.99
N ALA A 106 12.82 -6.10 0.96
CA ALA A 106 13.77 -4.99 0.81
C ALA A 106 13.07 -3.61 0.77
N VAL A 107 11.94 -3.52 0.05
CA VAL A 107 11.15 -2.28 0.00
C VAL A 107 10.51 -1.95 1.35
N LEU A 108 10.03 -2.96 2.09
CA LEU A 108 9.42 -2.79 3.40
C LEU A 108 10.44 -2.44 4.49
N ASP A 109 11.66 -2.96 4.40
CA ASP A 109 12.78 -2.59 5.27
C ASP A 109 13.07 -1.10 5.15
N GLU A 110 13.14 -0.56 3.93
CA GLU A 110 13.30 0.87 3.70
C GLU A 110 12.11 1.69 4.21
N ALA A 111 10.88 1.18 4.07
CA ALA A 111 9.70 1.86 4.61
C ALA A 111 9.76 1.97 6.15
N ILE A 112 10.12 0.88 6.83
CA ILE A 112 10.28 0.82 8.29
C ILE A 112 11.44 1.72 8.73
N ARG A 113 12.55 1.75 7.96
CA ARG A 113 13.69 2.64 8.25
C ARG A 113 13.30 4.12 8.18
N LEU A 114 12.47 4.50 7.19
CA LEU A 114 11.98 5.87 7.04
C LEU A 114 10.95 6.25 8.11
N ARG A 115 10.06 5.32 8.48
CA ARG A 115 8.96 5.55 9.40
C ARG A 115 8.74 4.33 10.32
N PRO A 116 9.59 4.18 11.36
CA PRO A 116 9.52 3.02 12.26
C PRO A 116 8.28 3.05 13.17
N ASP A 117 7.60 4.19 13.26
CA ASP A 117 6.37 4.42 14.01
C ASP A 117 5.10 3.96 13.26
N LEU A 118 5.19 3.65 11.96
CA LEU A 118 4.06 3.18 11.18
C LEU A 118 3.86 1.67 11.35
N ALA A 119 2.88 1.29 12.17
CA ALA A 119 2.49 -0.10 12.40
C ALA A 119 2.26 -0.89 11.10
N LYS A 120 1.71 -0.25 10.07
CA LYS A 120 1.41 -0.86 8.76
C LYS A 120 2.65 -1.43 8.06
N GLY A 121 3.83 -0.81 8.22
CA GLY A 121 5.07 -1.30 7.61
C GLY A 121 5.51 -2.62 8.25
N TRP A 122 5.50 -2.67 9.58
CA TRP A 122 5.79 -3.88 10.36
C TRP A 122 4.80 -5.00 10.06
N LEU A 123 3.49 -4.69 10.06
CA LEU A 123 2.45 -5.65 9.72
C LEU A 123 2.65 -6.25 8.32
N ALA A 124 2.93 -5.39 7.33
CA ALA A 124 3.19 -5.83 5.97
C ALA A 124 4.39 -6.78 5.91
N ARG A 125 5.54 -6.41 6.49
CA ARG A 125 6.74 -7.26 6.46
C ARG A 125 6.53 -8.59 7.20
N GLY A 126 5.83 -8.58 8.33
CA GLY A 126 5.46 -9.80 9.06
C GLY A 126 4.60 -10.76 8.22
N MET A 127 3.61 -10.23 7.48
CA MET A 127 2.80 -11.04 6.55
C MET A 127 3.62 -11.59 5.37
N VAL A 128 4.58 -10.82 4.85
CA VAL A 128 5.48 -11.28 3.78
C VAL A 128 6.40 -12.40 4.29
N ARG A 129 6.95 -12.28 5.49
CA ARG A 129 7.78 -13.32 6.13
C ARG A 129 6.99 -14.59 6.45
N LEU A 130 5.72 -14.47 6.84
CA LEU A 130 4.82 -15.61 6.95
C LEU A 130 4.67 -16.36 5.61
N ARG A 131 4.54 -15.64 4.49
CA ARG A 131 4.50 -16.24 3.15
C ARG A 131 5.84 -16.88 2.74
N GLN A 132 6.96 -16.45 3.33
CA GLN A 132 8.27 -17.10 3.18
C GLN A 132 8.42 -18.34 4.06
N GLU A 133 7.40 -18.75 4.81
CA GLU A 133 7.51 -19.82 5.81
C GLU A 133 8.58 -19.50 6.87
N ARG A 134 8.72 -18.21 7.21
CA ARG A 134 9.64 -17.70 8.24
C ARG A 134 8.87 -17.12 9.44
N PRO A 135 8.12 -17.95 10.19
CA PRO A 135 7.40 -17.49 11.38
C PRO A 135 8.35 -17.00 12.48
N ASP A 136 9.59 -17.49 12.49
CA ASP A 136 10.67 -17.06 13.39
C ASP A 136 11.04 -15.58 13.20
N LEU A 137 10.97 -15.06 11.98
CA LEU A 137 11.22 -13.65 11.69
C LEU A 137 9.94 -12.81 11.70
N ALA A 138 8.79 -13.42 11.47
CA ALA A 138 7.51 -12.72 11.43
C ALA A 138 7.01 -12.31 12.82
N ILE A 139 7.36 -13.07 13.87
CA ILE A 139 6.86 -12.79 15.23
C ILE A 139 7.26 -11.39 15.71
N ASP A 140 8.52 -11.01 15.58
CA ASP A 140 9.03 -9.70 16.03
C ASP A 140 8.31 -8.54 15.31
N ASP A 141 8.07 -8.70 14.00
CA ASP A 141 7.37 -7.72 13.18
C ASP A 141 5.91 -7.54 13.61
N LEU A 142 5.23 -8.65 13.90
CA LEU A 142 3.82 -8.62 14.28
C LEU A 142 3.62 -8.15 15.71
N GLU A 143 4.54 -8.47 16.63
CA GLU A 143 4.56 -7.89 17.97
C GLU A 143 4.80 -6.38 17.92
N MET A 144 5.69 -5.92 17.05
CA MET A 144 5.92 -4.50 16.83
C MET A 144 4.69 -3.80 16.26
N ALA A 145 4.03 -4.41 15.26
CA ALA A 145 2.81 -3.88 14.65
C ALA A 145 1.68 -3.72 15.70
N VAL A 146 1.45 -4.75 16.52
CA VAL A 146 0.45 -4.73 17.60
C VAL A 146 0.80 -3.71 18.69
N ARG A 147 2.08 -3.56 19.01
CA ARG A 147 2.53 -2.56 20.00
C ARG A 147 2.25 -1.13 19.54
N LEU A 148 2.45 -0.86 18.23
CA LEU A 148 2.25 0.46 17.63
C LEU A 148 0.76 0.76 17.37
N ASP A 149 -0.02 -0.26 17.03
CA ASP A 149 -1.45 -0.14 16.73
C ASP A 149 -2.23 -1.34 17.32
N PRO A 150 -2.56 -1.30 18.62
CA PRO A 150 -3.22 -2.40 19.30
C PRO A 150 -4.70 -2.56 18.90
N GLU A 151 -5.30 -1.56 18.27
CA GLU A 151 -6.70 -1.57 17.84
C GLU A 151 -6.88 -2.28 16.49
N ASN A 152 -5.81 -2.47 15.72
CA ASN A 152 -5.85 -3.15 14.43
C ASN A 152 -5.96 -4.68 14.59
N PRO A 153 -7.11 -5.30 14.24
CA PRO A 153 -7.32 -6.72 14.44
C PRO A 153 -6.41 -7.59 13.57
N ALA A 154 -5.92 -7.09 12.44
CA ALA A 154 -5.04 -7.83 11.54
C ALA A 154 -3.68 -8.11 12.19
N GLY A 155 -3.18 -7.20 13.05
CA GLY A 155 -1.96 -7.42 13.82
C GLY A 155 -2.09 -8.62 14.75
N TRP A 156 -3.14 -8.64 15.58
CA TRP A 156 -3.42 -9.72 16.51
C TRP A 156 -3.70 -11.06 15.81
N THR A 157 -4.47 -11.04 14.72
CA THR A 157 -4.81 -12.23 13.95
C THR A 157 -3.56 -12.91 13.41
N ASN A 158 -2.66 -12.15 12.78
CA ASN A 158 -1.41 -12.69 12.26
C ASN A 158 -0.44 -13.09 13.37
N LEU A 159 -0.38 -12.33 14.48
CA LEU A 159 0.47 -12.68 15.62
C LEU A 159 0.05 -14.01 16.26
N GLN A 160 -1.26 -14.26 16.40
CA GLN A 160 -1.79 -15.53 16.88
C GLN A 160 -1.44 -16.68 15.93
N LEU A 161 -1.53 -16.45 14.61
CA LEU A 161 -1.14 -17.44 13.60
C LEU A 161 0.34 -17.82 13.74
N VAL A 162 1.23 -16.83 13.85
CA VAL A 162 2.68 -17.08 14.04
C VAL A 162 2.96 -17.83 15.34
N ARG A 163 2.35 -17.43 16.46
CA ARG A 163 2.55 -18.11 17.74
C ARG A 163 2.13 -19.57 17.70
N ARG A 164 1.03 -19.90 17.02
CA ARG A 164 0.60 -21.28 16.79
C ARG A 164 1.61 -22.05 15.95
N ALA A 165 2.09 -21.46 14.86
CA ALA A 165 3.09 -22.09 13.99
C ALA A 165 4.40 -22.40 14.75
N LEU A 166 4.82 -21.51 15.66
CA LEU A 166 6.04 -21.69 16.45
C LEU A 166 5.90 -22.69 17.61
N ASN A 167 4.69 -22.82 18.18
CA ASN A 167 4.44 -23.71 19.32
C ASN A 167 4.10 -25.15 18.92
N GLY A 168 4.02 -25.45 17.62
CA GLY A 168 3.60 -26.75 17.10
C GLY A 168 2.10 -27.03 17.27
N PRO A 169 1.55 -28.02 16.54
CA PRO A 169 0.18 -28.50 16.76
C PRO A 169 -0.01 -29.21 18.10
#